data_AF-N6WYK9-F1
#
_entry.id   AF-N6WYK9-F1
#
_cell.length_a   1.000
_cell.length_b   1.000
_cell.length_c   1.000
_cell.angle_alpha   90.00
_cell.angle_beta   90.00
_cell.angle_gamma   90.00
#
_symmetry.space_group_name_H-M   'P 1'
#
loop_
_entity.id
_entity.type
_entity.pdbx_description
1 polymer ?
#
loop_
_entity_poly.entity_id
_entity_poly.type
_entity_poly.pdbx_seq_one_letter_code
_entity_poly.pdbx_strand_id
1 'polypeptide(L)'
;RLAARLDLGVELLERPATQLSVGQQQRVAAARALIGRPGLVVADEPTSALDADRQQTFIDLLLDECAAVGAALLFVSHDQRLAAHFDRVLDLGALVRAGLAAEDAR
;
A
#
# COMPACT_ATOMS: atom_id res chain seq x y z
N ARG A 1 11.66 -14.59 7.43
CA ARG A 1 11.87 -14.30 5.98
C ARG A 1 11.24 -12.97 5.57
N LEU A 2 9.94 -12.73 5.77
CA LEU A 2 9.30 -11.45 5.42
C LEU A 2 9.85 -10.24 6.21
N ALA A 3 10.03 -10.37 7.53
CA ALA A 3 10.65 -9.32 8.34
C ALA A 3 12.05 -8.91 7.83
N ALA A 4 12.89 -9.89 7.48
CA ALA A 4 14.22 -9.62 6.92
C ALA A 4 14.18 -8.95 5.53
N ARG A 5 13.21 -9.30 4.67
CA ARG A 5 13.02 -8.63 3.37
C ARG A 5 12.63 -7.16 3.52
N LEU A 6 11.87 -6.87 4.58
CA LEU A 6 11.38 -5.54 4.90
C LEU A 6 12.37 -4.76 5.78
N ASP A 7 13.60 -5.22 5.94
CA ASP A 7 14.63 -4.58 6.79
C ASP A 7 14.14 -4.36 8.25
N LEU A 8 13.34 -5.31 8.75
CA LEU A 8 12.92 -5.38 10.14
C LEU A 8 13.85 -6.35 10.87
N GLY A 9 14.87 -5.78 11.52
CA GLY A 9 15.81 -6.50 12.37
C GLY A 9 15.09 -7.26 13.50
N VAL A 10 15.74 -8.33 13.96
CA VAL A 10 15.16 -9.26 14.95
C VAL A 10 14.87 -8.54 16.27
N GLU A 11 15.69 -7.55 16.61
CA GLU A 11 15.56 -6.69 17.78
C GLU A 11 14.30 -5.81 17.76
N LEU A 12 13.70 -5.58 16.59
CA LEU A 12 12.47 -4.79 16.46
C LEU A 12 11.22 -5.63 16.69
N LEU A 13 11.31 -6.96 16.63
CA LEU A 13 10.15 -7.86 16.68
C LEU A 13 9.46 -7.85 18.04
N GLU A 14 10.20 -7.62 19.12
CA GLU A 14 9.65 -7.56 20.48
C GLU A 14 9.25 -6.13 20.89
N ARG A 15 9.53 -5.12 20.06
CA ARG A 15 9.23 -3.73 20.37
C ARG A 15 7.79 -3.40 20.02
N PRO A 16 7.05 -2.67 20.88
CA PRO A 16 5.75 -2.13 20.53
C PRO A 16 5.84 -1.26 19.27
N ALA A 17 4.89 -1.42 18.34
CA ALA A 17 4.89 -0.67 17.07
C ALA A 17 4.93 0.85 17.29
N THR A 18 4.32 1.35 18.37
CA THR A 18 4.31 2.77 18.76
C THR A 18 5.69 3.32 19.09
N GLN A 19 6.68 2.47 19.37
CA GLN A 19 8.06 2.87 19.66
C GLN A 19 8.99 2.78 18.43
N LEU A 20 8.47 2.31 17.29
CA LEU A 20 9.21 2.21 16.04
C LEU A 20 9.19 3.55 15.30
N SER A 21 10.19 3.80 14.46
CA SER A 21 10.17 4.94 13.54
C SER A 21 9.02 4.80 12.54
N VAL A 22 8.55 5.90 11.96
CA VAL A 22 7.44 5.87 10.98
C VAL A 22 7.73 4.89 9.82
N GLY A 23 8.96 4.88 9.30
CA GLY A 23 9.36 3.93 8.25
C GLY A 23 9.37 2.47 8.70
N GLN A 24 9.71 2.21 9.97
CA GLN A 24 9.60 0.85 10.54
C GLN A 24 8.14 0.45 10.76
N GLN A 25 7.28 1.36 11.23
CA GLN A 25 5.84 1.11 11.37
C GLN A 25 5.19 0.76 10.02
N GLN A 26 5.61 1.45 8.97
CA GLN A 26 5.23 1.18 7.59
C GLN A 26 5.64 -0.20 7.11
N ARG A 27 6.89 -0.58 7.32
CA ARG A 27 7.37 -1.94 7.02
C ARG A 27 6.59 -2.99 7.80
N VAL A 28 6.27 -2.74 9.07
CA VAL A 28 5.42 -3.63 9.86
C VAL A 28 4.00 -3.71 9.26
N ALA A 29 3.43 -2.60 8.81
CA ALA A 29 2.12 -2.59 8.14
C ALA A 29 2.14 -3.40 6.83
N ALA A 30 3.16 -3.20 5.99
CA ALA A 30 3.37 -3.99 4.77
C ALA A 30 3.54 -5.49 5.09
N ALA A 31 4.37 -5.82 6.09
CA ALA A 31 4.55 -7.19 6.56
C ALA A 31 3.23 -7.83 6.96
N ARG A 32 2.42 -7.10 7.74
CA ARG A 32 1.10 -7.57 8.20
C ARG A 32 0.13 -7.78 7.04
N ALA A 33 0.13 -6.90 6.04
CA ALA A 33 -0.70 -7.05 4.86
C ALA A 33 -0.32 -8.28 4.02
N LEU A 34 0.97 -8.62 3.96
CA LEU A 34 1.51 -9.64 3.05
C LEU A 34 1.75 -11.01 3.68
N ILE A 35 1.73 -11.14 5.01
CA ILE A 35 2.08 -12.38 5.72
C ILE A 35 1.24 -13.59 5.26
N GLY A 36 -0.01 -13.37 4.87
CA GLY A 36 -0.93 -14.39 4.37
C GLY A 36 -0.80 -14.69 2.87
N ARG A 37 0.13 -14.03 2.16
CA ARG A 37 0.25 -14.08 0.68
C ARG A 37 -1.10 -13.83 -0.03
N PRO A 38 -1.76 -12.69 0.25
CA PRO A 38 -3.07 -12.42 -0.32
C PRO A 38 -2.98 -12.24 -1.85
N GLY A 39 -4.09 -12.45 -2.55
CA GLY A 39 -4.19 -12.10 -3.97
C GLY A 39 -4.38 -10.61 -4.23
N LEU A 40 -4.77 -9.84 -3.21
CA LEU A 40 -5.03 -8.40 -3.28
C LEU A 40 -4.65 -7.73 -1.96
N VAL A 41 -3.93 -6.61 -2.06
CA VAL A 41 -3.67 -5.67 -0.96
C VAL A 41 -4.41 -4.37 -1.28
N VAL A 42 -5.16 -3.86 -0.31
CA VAL A 42 -5.81 -2.55 -0.39
C VAL A 42 -5.10 -1.62 0.58
N ALA A 43 -4.59 -0.50 0.08
CA ALA A 43 -3.90 0.50 0.85
C ALA A 43 -4.63 1.84 0.74
N ASP A 44 -5.30 2.24 1.81
CA ASP A 44 -6.10 3.47 1.89
C ASP A 44 -5.28 4.61 2.51
N GLU A 45 -4.94 5.61 1.69
CA GLU A 45 -4.12 6.77 2.05
C GLU A 45 -2.86 6.46 2.89
N PRO A 46 -2.07 5.43 2.51
CA PRO A 46 -1.06 4.88 3.40
C PRO A 46 0.19 5.78 3.54
N THR A 47 0.25 6.87 2.76
CA THR A 47 1.36 7.83 2.72
C THR A 47 1.00 9.23 3.22
N SER A 48 -0.22 9.44 3.74
CA SER A 48 -0.75 10.77 4.12
C SER A 48 0.09 11.53 5.15
N ALA A 49 0.88 10.84 5.98
CA ALA A 49 1.74 11.43 7.01
C ALA A 49 3.23 11.56 6.62
N LEU A 50 3.56 11.40 5.34
CA LEU A 50 4.94 11.36 4.86
C LEU A 50 5.33 12.58 4.03
N ASP A 51 6.61 12.91 4.08
CA ASP A 51 7.24 13.75 3.06
C ASP A 51 7.35 13.00 1.72
N ALA A 52 7.62 13.75 0.64
CA ALA A 52 7.62 13.21 -0.72
C ALA A 52 8.65 12.07 -0.92
N ASP A 53 9.84 12.20 -0.32
CA ASP A 53 10.92 11.21 -0.46
C ASP A 53 10.56 9.89 0.25
N ARG A 54 9.98 9.98 1.45
CA ARG A 54 9.51 8.80 2.21
C ARG A 54 8.29 8.16 1.56
N GLN A 55 7.38 8.97 1.01
CA GLN A 55 6.23 8.51 0.23
C GLN A 55 6.68 7.66 -0.94
N GLN A 56 7.62 8.16 -1.73
CA GLN A 56 8.20 7.42 -2.86
C GLN A 56 8.79 6.08 -2.42
N THR A 57 9.67 6.12 -1.42
CA THR A 57 10.34 4.93 -0.87
C THR A 57 9.33 3.88 -0.38
N PHE A 58 8.25 4.31 0.26
CA PHE A 58 7.24 3.39 0.78
C PHE A 58 6.36 2.77 -0.31
N ILE A 59 6.05 3.52 -1.37
CA ILE A 59 5.28 3.02 -2.52
C ILE A 59 6.10 1.95 -3.25
N ASP A 60 7.37 2.22 -3.53
CA ASP A 60 8.27 1.27 -4.20
C ASP A 60 8.37 -0.03 -3.39
N LEU A 61 8.52 0.08 -2.06
CA LEU A 61 8.53 -1.07 -1.15
C LEU A 61 7.24 -1.91 -1.25
N LEU A 62 6.07 -1.27 -1.26
CA LEU A 62 4.80 -1.99 -1.35
C LEU A 62 4.63 -2.69 -2.69
N LEU A 63 5.01 -2.03 -3.79
CA LEU A 63 4.94 -2.59 -5.13
C LEU A 63 5.84 -3.82 -5.27
N ASP A 64 7.10 -3.71 -4.83
CA ASP A 64 8.07 -4.80 -4.88
C ASP A 64 7.61 -6.02 -4.08
N GLU A 65 7.07 -5.80 -2.88
CA GLU A 65 6.64 -6.89 -2.02
C GLU A 65 5.32 -7.51 -2.49
N CYS A 66 4.40 -6.73 -3.08
CA CYS A 66 3.21 -7.27 -3.74
C CYS A 66 3.60 -8.12 -4.95
N ALA A 67 4.51 -7.62 -5.80
CA ALA A 67 5.02 -8.35 -6.95
C ALA A 67 5.69 -9.67 -6.54
N ALA A 68 6.47 -9.67 -5.45
CA ALA A 68 7.15 -10.85 -4.96
C ALA A 68 6.22 -11.98 -4.48
N VAL A 69 4.99 -11.65 -4.06
CA VAL A 69 3.99 -12.65 -3.66
C VAL A 69 2.91 -12.89 -4.72
N GLY A 70 2.93 -12.14 -5.82
CA GLY A 70 1.90 -12.18 -6.87
C GLY A 70 0.58 -11.54 -6.46
N ALA A 71 0.60 -10.57 -5.55
CA ALA A 71 -0.57 -9.81 -5.12
C ALA A 71 -0.81 -8.62 -6.05
N ALA A 72 -2.08 -8.33 -6.34
CA ALA A 72 -2.46 -7.02 -6.87
C ALA A 72 -2.44 -5.98 -5.75
N LEU A 73 -2.05 -4.74 -6.07
CA LEU A 73 -2.12 -3.60 -5.15
C LEU A 73 -3.21 -2.63 -5.64
N LEU A 74 -4.21 -2.37 -4.79
CA LEU A 74 -5.15 -1.26 -4.95
C LEU A 74 -4.73 -0.15 -3.98
N PHE A 75 -4.21 0.94 -4.53
CA PHE A 75 -3.77 2.10 -3.78
C PHE A 75 -4.78 3.24 -3.93
N VAL A 76 -5.33 3.72 -2.81
CA VAL A 76 -6.28 4.83 -2.77
C VAL A 76 -5.55 6.07 -2.29
N SER A 77 -5.59 7.13 -3.10
CA SER A 77 -5.02 8.42 -2.73
C SER A 77 -5.69 9.59 -3.45
N HIS A 78 -5.67 10.76 -2.81
CA HIS A 78 -5.96 12.05 -3.41
C HIS A 78 -4.77 12.66 -4.18
N ASP A 79 -3.56 12.10 -4.06
CA ASP A 79 -2.36 12.61 -4.73
C ASP A 79 -2.19 12.03 -6.15
N GLN A 80 -2.58 12.82 -7.15
CA GLN A 80 -2.49 12.43 -8.57
C GLN A 80 -1.04 12.24 -9.05
N ARG A 81 -0.03 12.79 -8.36
CA ARG A 81 1.38 12.62 -8.75
C ARG A 81 1.82 11.17 -8.63
N LEU A 82 1.13 10.38 -7.82
CA LEU A 82 1.42 8.96 -7.62
C LEU A 82 1.07 8.10 -8.83
N ALA A 83 0.25 8.61 -9.75
CA ALA A 83 -0.20 7.89 -10.96
C ALA A 83 0.93 7.22 -11.75
N ALA A 84 2.12 7.81 -11.77
CA ALA A 84 3.27 7.28 -12.49
C ALA A 84 3.78 5.91 -12.00
N HIS A 85 3.39 5.50 -10.78
CA HIS A 85 3.81 4.23 -10.17
C HIS A 85 2.89 3.05 -10.51
N PHE A 86 1.73 3.31 -11.13
CA PHE A 86 0.68 2.32 -11.28
C PHE A 86 0.33 2.08 -12.75
N ASP A 87 0.06 0.82 -13.08
CA ASP A 87 -0.35 0.43 -14.44
C ASP A 87 -1.70 1.00 -14.85
N ARG A 88 -2.58 1.25 -13.86
CA ARG A 88 -3.95 1.72 -14.05
C ARG A 88 -4.30 2.77 -13.00
N VAL A 89 -4.92 3.84 -13.46
CA VAL A 89 -5.44 4.92 -12.62
C VAL A 89 -6.91 5.10 -12.93
N LEU A 90 -7.74 5.13 -11.89
CA LEU A 90 -9.18 5.27 -12.01
C LEU A 90 -9.64 6.45 -11.15
N ASP A 91 -10.45 7.33 -11.72
CA ASP A 91 -11.17 8.35 -10.96
C ASP A 91 -12.34 7.68 -10.22
N LEU A 92 -12.34 7.74 -8.89
CA LEU A 92 -13.38 7.12 -8.07
C LEU A 92 -14.77 7.74 -8.37
N GLY A 93 -14.82 9.05 -8.62
CA GLY A 93 -16.07 9.73 -8.98
C GLY A 93 -16.65 9.22 -10.29
N ALA A 94 -15.83 9.04 -11.32
CA ALA A 94 -16.22 8.46 -12.60
C ALA A 94 -16.68 7.01 -12.44
N LEU A 95 -15.99 6.22 -11.61
CA LEU A 95 -16.35 4.84 -11.27
C LEU A 95 -17.76 4.76 -10.67
N VAL A 96 -18.06 5.61 -9.68
CA VAL A 96 -19.38 5.67 -9.04
C VAL A 96 -20.45 6.06 -10.04
N ARG A 97 -20.23 7.10 -10.86
CA ARG A 97 -21.19 7.53 -11.90
C ARG A 97 -21.48 6.41 -12.91
N ALA A 98 -20.46 5.69 -13.35
CA ALA A 98 -20.62 4.57 -14.26
C ALA A 98 -21.41 3.41 -13.63
N GLY A 99 -21.19 3.15 -12.33
CA GLY A 99 -21.95 2.15 -11.57
C GLY A 99 -23.44 2.48 -11.49
N LEU A 100 -23.77 3.71 -11.09
CA LEU A 100 -25.16 4.16 -10.99
C LEU A 100 -25.90 4.09 -12.33
N ALA A 101 -25.26 4.56 -13.42
CA ALA A 101 -25.86 4.50 -14.75
C ALA A 101 -26.10 3.05 -15.24
N ALA A 102 -25.26 2.09 -14.81
CA ALA A 102 -25.43 0.68 -15.15
C ALA A 102 -26.54 0.00 -14.32
N GLU A 103 -26.77 0.46 -13.08
CA GLU A 103 -27.88 -0.01 -12.24
C GLU A 103 -29.23 0.50 -12.75
N ASP A 104 -29.32 1.78 -13.16
CA ASP A 104 -30.54 2.37 -13.72
C ASP A 104 -30.95 1.75 -15.07
N ALA A 105 -30.01 1.10 -15.75
CA ALA A 105 -30.23 0.43 -17.03
C ALA A 105 -30.68 -1.05 -16.91
N ARG A 106 -30.77 -1.60 -15.69
CA ARG A 106 -31.25 -2.96 -15.42
C ARG A 106 -32.73 -2.97 -15.07
#